data_AF-A0A919YZI6-F1
#
_entry.id   AF-A0A919YZI6-F1
#
_cell.length_a   1.000
_cell.length_b   1.000
_cell.length_c   1.000
_cell.angle_alpha   90.00
_cell.angle_beta   90.00
_cell.angle_gamma   90.00
#
_symmetry.space_group_name_H-M   'P 1'
#
loop_
_entity.id
_entity.type
_entity.pdbx_description
1 polymer ?
#
loop_
_entity_poly.entity_id
_entity_poly.type
_entity_poly.pdbx_seq_one_letter_code
_entity_poly.pdbx_strand_id
1 'polypeptide(L)'
;MLKRSTQLVVKAFGQVNAPPEQLNQAMGKVFFELLTDHRNEILLTMMAHAIPEPAIREVVRDGFDQVYETIKATFERAGFNNAEHEASIFLGQGLNIALAELINLPKLISWDC
;
A
#
# COMPACT_ATOMS: atom_id res chain seq x y z
N MET A 1 -8.86 -10.33 -10.77
CA MET A 1 -7.81 -10.41 -9.72
C MET A 1 -7.48 -9.04 -9.15
N LEU A 2 -6.99 -8.08 -9.96
CA LEU A 2 -6.61 -6.72 -9.49
C LEU A 2 -7.65 -5.99 -8.61
N LYS A 3 -8.94 -6.04 -8.97
CA LYS A 3 -10.00 -5.44 -8.14
C LYS A 3 -10.15 -6.11 -6.77
N ARG A 4 -10.04 -7.44 -6.71
CA ARG A 4 -10.18 -8.20 -5.47
C ARG A 4 -9.00 -7.93 -4.53
N SER A 5 -7.78 -7.97 -5.05
CA SER A 5 -6.58 -7.66 -4.27
C SER A 5 -6.56 -6.22 -3.79
N THR A 6 -7.00 -5.26 -4.61
CA THR A 6 -7.23 -3.87 -4.18
C THR A 6 -8.18 -3.81 -2.99
N GLN A 7 -9.31 -4.54 -3.04
CA GLN A 7 -10.26 -4.58 -1.91
C GLN A 7 -9.67 -5.20 -0.65
N LEU A 8 -8.76 -6.18 -0.76
CA LEU A 8 -8.04 -6.73 0.40
C LEU A 8 -7.16 -5.66 1.04
N VAL A 9 -6.40 -4.93 0.24
CA VAL A 9 -5.53 -3.83 0.71
C VAL A 9 -6.35 -2.72 1.37
N VAL A 10 -7.43 -2.28 0.72
CA VAL A 10 -8.36 -1.26 1.26
C VAL A 10 -8.95 -1.71 2.58
N LYS A 11 -9.45 -2.95 2.66
CA LYS A 11 -10.03 -3.48 3.89
C LYS A 11 -9.00 -3.53 5.02
N ALA A 12 -7.79 -4.01 4.73
CA ALA A 12 -6.76 -4.17 5.73
C ALA A 12 -6.31 -2.82 6.31
N PHE A 13 -5.99 -1.83 5.46
CA PHE A 13 -5.58 -0.50 5.94
C PHE A 13 -6.72 0.31 6.56
N GLY A 14 -7.96 0.13 6.08
CA GLY A 14 -9.13 0.80 6.66
C GLY A 14 -9.46 0.33 8.07
N GLN A 15 -8.99 -0.85 8.47
CA GLN A 15 -9.17 -1.41 9.81
C GLN A 15 -8.07 -1.01 10.80
N VAL A 16 -6.99 -0.38 10.34
CA VAL A 16 -5.92 0.07 11.21
C VAL A 16 -6.43 1.24 12.06
N ASN A 17 -6.27 1.08 13.37
CA ASN A 17 -6.55 2.11 14.35
C ASN A 17 -5.40 2.12 15.37
N ALA A 18 -4.65 3.21 15.40
CA ALA A 18 -3.51 3.42 16.27
C ALA A 18 -3.31 4.93 16.48
N PRO A 19 -2.74 5.35 17.62
CA PRO A 19 -2.36 6.74 17.81
C PRO A 19 -1.25 7.15 16.82
N PRO A 20 -1.07 8.45 16.52
CA PRO A 20 -0.12 8.93 15.53
C PRO A 20 1.28 8.36 15.65
N GLU A 21 1.78 8.23 16.88
CA GLU A 21 3.12 7.78 17.19
C GLU A 21 3.35 6.31 16.83
N GLN A 22 2.28 5.53 16.69
CA GLN A 22 2.32 4.09 16.39
C GLN A 22 1.74 3.75 15.01
N LEU A 23 1.08 4.69 14.34
CA LEU A 23 0.34 4.42 13.12
C LEU A 23 1.23 3.85 12.02
N ASN A 24 2.40 4.44 11.80
CA ASN A 24 3.33 3.96 10.77
C ASN A 24 3.76 2.50 10.99
N GLN A 25 4.06 2.14 12.24
CA GLN A 25 4.42 0.76 12.58
C GLN A 25 3.24 -0.20 12.39
N ALA A 26 2.04 0.20 12.81
CA ALA A 26 0.82 -0.61 12.64
C ALA A 26 0.49 -0.83 11.16
N MET A 27 0.59 0.22 10.33
CA MET A 27 0.39 0.16 8.89
C MET A 27 1.45 -0.72 8.21
N GLY A 28 2.73 -0.57 8.58
CA GLY A 28 3.82 -1.42 8.07
C GLY A 28 3.62 -2.90 8.40
N LYS A 29 3.18 -3.22 9.62
CA LYS A 29 2.85 -4.59 10.03
C LYS A 29 1.72 -5.18 9.16
N VAL A 30 0.63 -4.45 8.96
CA VAL A 30 -0.47 -4.89 8.11
C VAL A 30 -0.01 -5.12 6.67
N PHE A 31 0.86 -4.26 6.15
CA PHE A 31 1.42 -4.43 4.81
C PHE A 31 2.29 -5.71 4.71
N PHE A 32 3.10 -6.00 5.72
CA PHE A 32 3.91 -7.22 5.77
C PHE A 32 3.06 -8.49 5.87
N GLU A 33 1.98 -8.46 6.66
CA GLU A 33 1.00 -9.55 6.74
C GLU A 33 0.34 -9.80 5.38
N LEU A 34 -0.09 -8.74 4.68
CA LEU A 34 -0.63 -8.84 3.32
C LEU A 34 0.36 -9.47 2.34
N LEU A 35 1.63 -9.06 2.38
CA LEU A 35 2.69 -9.63 1.55
C LEU A 35 2.97 -11.10 1.89
N THR A 36 2.79 -11.52 3.14
CA THR A 36 3.00 -12.90 3.57
C THR A 36 1.84 -13.80 3.14
N ASP A 37 0.60 -13.38 3.42
CA ASP A 37 -0.61 -14.20 3.23
C ASP A 37 -1.07 -14.23 1.76
N HIS A 38 -0.81 -13.14 1.02
CA HIS A 38 -1.32 -12.92 -0.33
C HIS A 38 -0.23 -12.46 -1.31
N ARG A 39 1.03 -12.88 -1.10
CA ARG A 39 2.22 -12.42 -1.84
C ARG A 39 2.00 -12.17 -3.32
N ASN A 40 1.57 -13.19 -4.07
CA ASN A 40 1.43 -13.11 -5.52
C ASN A 40 0.34 -12.11 -5.94
N GLU A 41 -0.78 -12.05 -5.20
CA GLU A 41 -1.88 -11.13 -5.52
C GLU A 41 -1.51 -9.68 -5.21
N ILE A 42 -0.81 -9.45 -4.10
CA ILE A 42 -0.33 -8.12 -3.69
C ILE A 42 0.73 -7.64 -4.68
N LEU A 43 1.78 -8.42 -4.95
CA LEU A 43 2.83 -8.03 -5.90
C LEU A 43 2.28 -7.79 -7.30
N LEU A 44 1.37 -8.64 -7.79
CA LEU A 44 0.73 -8.43 -9.10
C LEU A 44 0.00 -7.07 -9.14
N THR A 45 -0.71 -6.72 -8.07
CA THR A 45 -1.47 -5.46 -8.00
C THR A 45 -0.55 -4.25 -7.97
N MET A 46 0.50 -4.32 -7.16
CA MET A 46 1.46 -3.22 -7.03
C MET A 46 2.28 -3.02 -8.29
N MET A 47 2.52 -4.07 -9.08
CA MET A 47 3.35 -4.03 -10.29
C MET A 47 2.54 -3.92 -11.59
N ALA A 48 1.21 -4.04 -11.54
CA ALA A 48 0.35 -3.95 -12.73
C ALA A 48 0.40 -2.57 -13.41
N HIS A 49 0.94 -1.54 -12.75
CA HIS A 49 1.15 -0.21 -13.34
C HIS A 49 2.10 -0.22 -14.56
N ALA A 50 2.96 -1.22 -14.69
CA ALA A 50 3.87 -1.36 -15.82
C ALA A 50 3.20 -1.94 -17.09
N ILE A 51 1.95 -2.39 -17.00
CA ILE A 51 1.21 -3.02 -18.09
C ILE A 51 0.62 -1.93 -19.02
N PRO A 52 0.97 -1.90 -20.32
CA PRO A 52 0.65 -0.78 -21.22
C PRO A 52 -0.80 -0.75 -21.74
N GLU A 53 -1.60 -1.78 -21.48
CA GLU A 53 -2.99 -1.90 -21.93
C GLU A 53 -3.87 -0.84 -21.25
N PRO A 54 -4.59 0.02 -22.02
CA PRO A 54 -5.39 1.12 -21.45
C PRO A 54 -6.41 0.66 -20.40
N ALA A 55 -7.11 -0.44 -20.66
CA ALA A 55 -8.10 -1.00 -19.72
C ALA A 55 -7.46 -1.45 -18.41
N ILE A 56 -6.21 -1.94 -18.44
CA ILE A 56 -5.47 -2.33 -17.24
C ILE A 56 -5.00 -1.07 -16.50
N ARG A 57 -4.50 -0.06 -17.22
CA ARG A 57 -4.12 1.22 -16.61
C ARG A 57 -5.26 1.90 -15.87
N GLU A 58 -6.48 1.87 -16.42
CA GLU A 58 -7.66 2.43 -15.76
C GLU A 58 -7.98 1.69 -14.45
N VAL A 59 -8.02 0.36 -14.49
CA VAL A 59 -8.26 -0.46 -13.28
C VAL A 59 -7.18 -0.24 -12.22
N VAL A 60 -5.92 -0.11 -12.64
CA VAL A 60 -4.79 0.13 -11.74
C VAL A 60 -4.87 1.53 -11.12
N ARG A 61 -5.16 2.56 -11.93
CA ARG A 61 -5.35 3.94 -11.46
C ARG A 61 -6.43 4.00 -10.38
N ASP A 62 -7.61 3.45 -10.67
CA ASP A 62 -8.74 3.47 -9.75
C ASP A 62 -8.46 2.67 -8.47
N GLY A 63 -7.61 1.63 -8.57
CA GLY A 63 -7.16 0.86 -7.41
C GLY A 63 -6.19 1.63 -6.52
N PHE A 64 -5.19 2.29 -7.12
CA PHE A 64 -4.27 3.15 -6.38
C PHE A 64 -4.99 4.33 -5.72
N ASP A 65 -5.97 4.92 -6.40
CA ASP A 65 -6.82 5.99 -5.87
C ASP A 65 -7.58 5.54 -4.62
N GLN A 66 -8.25 4.39 -4.68
CA GLN A 66 -8.96 3.82 -3.52
C GLN A 66 -8.02 3.52 -2.34
N VAL A 67 -6.83 2.97 -2.62
CA VAL A 67 -5.83 2.68 -1.59
C VAL A 67 -5.31 3.98 -0.98
N TYR A 68 -5.03 4.99 -1.79
CA TYR A 68 -4.60 6.31 -1.33
C TYR A 68 -5.64 6.95 -0.39
N GLU A 69 -6.89 7.05 -0.82
CA GLU A 69 -7.97 7.64 -0.02
C GLU A 69 -8.20 6.87 1.29
N THR A 70 -8.05 5.55 1.26
CA THR A 70 -8.13 4.72 2.47
C THR A 70 -7.00 5.03 3.45
N ILE A 71 -5.76 5.08 2.96
CA ILE A 71 -4.58 5.37 3.78
C ILE A 71 -4.68 6.79 4.35
N LYS A 72 -5.01 7.77 3.51
CA LYS A 72 -5.25 9.17 3.92
C LYS A 72 -6.27 9.24 5.04
N ALA A 73 -7.44 8.62 4.88
CA ALA A 73 -8.48 8.60 5.92
C ALA A 73 -7.99 7.96 7.22
N THR A 74 -7.12 6.94 7.15
CA THR A 74 -6.50 6.35 8.33
C THR A 74 -5.55 7.32 9.04
N PHE A 75 -4.71 8.07 8.31
CA PHE A 75 -3.87 9.13 8.87
C PHE A 75 -4.68 10.29 9.46
N GLU A 76 -5.76 10.73 8.78
CA GLU A 76 -6.66 11.77 9.28
C GLU A 76 -7.33 11.36 10.59
N ARG A 77 -7.85 10.12 10.68
CA ARG A 77 -8.46 9.60 11.91
C ARG A 77 -7.49 9.53 13.09
N ALA A 78 -6.21 9.28 12.83
CA ALA A 78 -5.20 9.29 13.88
C ALA A 78 -4.85 10.71 14.34
N GLY A 79 -5.11 11.75 13.53
CA GLY A 79 -4.88 13.15 13.88
C GLY A 79 -3.66 13.78 13.20
N PHE A 80 -3.22 13.26 12.06
CA PHE A 80 -2.13 13.87 11.30
C PHE A 80 -2.59 15.15 10.58
N ASN A 81 -1.86 16.24 10.77
CA ASN A 81 -2.14 17.53 10.11
C ASN A 81 -1.79 17.54 8.61
N ASN A 82 -0.99 16.58 8.15
CA ASN A 82 -0.46 16.45 6.79
C ASN A 82 -0.79 15.08 6.18
N ALA A 83 -1.96 14.51 6.50
CA ALA A 83 -2.35 13.14 6.12
C ALA A 83 -2.23 12.84 4.62
N GLU A 84 -2.48 13.82 3.75
CA GLU A 84 -2.31 13.68 2.29
C GLU A 84 -0.86 13.39 1.89
N HIS A 85 0.08 14.08 2.53
CA HIS A 85 1.52 13.91 2.30
C HIS A 85 2.01 12.56 2.83
N GLU A 86 1.60 12.20 4.04
CA GLU A 86 1.95 10.92 4.66
C GLU A 86 1.39 9.74 3.85
N ALA A 87 0.16 9.84 3.35
CA ALA A 87 -0.44 8.82 2.50
C ALA A 87 0.34 8.63 1.19
N SER A 88 0.79 9.72 0.55
CA SER A 88 1.63 9.63 -0.66
C SER A 88 2.98 8.97 -0.37
N ILE A 89 3.62 9.32 0.75
CA ILE A 89 4.89 8.70 1.18
C ILE A 89 4.70 7.21 1.43
N PHE A 90 3.68 6.84 2.20
CA PHE A 90 3.42 5.45 2.56
C PHE A 90 3.13 4.58 1.33
N LEU A 91 2.33 5.09 0.39
CA LEU A 91 2.06 4.40 -0.87
C LEU A 91 3.33 4.22 -1.71
N GLY A 92 4.18 5.24 -1.78
CA GLY A 92 5.49 5.17 -2.45
C GLY A 92 6.44 4.16 -1.80
N GLN A 93 6.47 4.09 -0.46
CA GLN A 93 7.22 3.09 0.28
C GLN A 93 6.75 1.67 -0.04
N GLY A 94 5.43 1.45 -0.07
CA GLY A 94 4.86 0.16 -0.47
C GLY A 94 5.31 -0.28 -1.87
N LEU A 95 5.31 0.63 -2.85
CA LEU A 95 5.80 0.36 -4.21
C LEU A 95 7.28 -0.02 -4.23
N ASN A 96 8.10 0.70 -3.46
CA ASN A 96 9.53 0.43 -3.35
C ASN A 96 9.81 -0.94 -2.70
N ILE A 97 9.07 -1.31 -1.66
CA ILE A 97 9.14 -2.64 -1.05
C ILE A 97 8.71 -3.72 -2.04
N ALA A 98 7.60 -3.53 -2.76
CA ALA A 98 7.12 -4.49 -3.76
C ALA A 98 8.15 -4.71 -4.88
N LEU A 99 8.81 -3.64 -5.33
CA LEU A 99 9.93 -3.74 -6.27
C LEU A 99 11.07 -4.56 -5.66
N ALA A 100 11.54 -4.20 -4.47
CA ALA A 100 12.62 -4.88 -3.78
C ALA A 100 12.36 -6.39 -3.63
N GLU A 101 11.15 -6.75 -3.22
CA GLU A 101 10.66 -8.13 -3.08
C GLU A 101 10.60 -8.88 -4.42
N LEU A 102 10.20 -8.20 -5.50
CA LEU A 102 10.07 -8.82 -6.82
C LEU A 102 11.44 -9.19 -7.40
N ILE A 103 12.43 -8.30 -7.27
CA ILE A 103 13.77 -8.47 -7.86
C ILE A 103 14.82 -8.99 -6.87
N ASN A 104 14.38 -9.40 -5.67
CA ASN A 104 15.24 -9.88 -4.59
C ASN A 104 16.40 -8.90 -4.27
N LEU A 105 16.05 -7.62 -4.11
CA LEU A 105 16.99 -6.52 -3.90
C LEU A 105 16.74 -5.80 -2.56
N PRO A 106 17.03 -6.43 -1.41
CA PRO A 106 16.66 -5.93 -0.09
C PRO A 106 17.26 -4.56 0.24
N LYS A 107 18.37 -4.17 -0.41
CA LYS A 107 18.99 -2.85 -0.25
C LYS A 107 18.09 -1.66 -0.64
N LEU A 108 16.97 -1.91 -1.32
CA LEU A 108 15.97 -0.88 -1.64
C LEU A 108 14.97 -0.65 -0.50
N ILE A 109 14.85 -1.57 0.45
CA ILE A 109 13.97 -1.43 1.61
C ILE A 109 14.67 -0.50 2.61
N SER A 110 14.14 0.70 2.78
CA SER A 110 14.65 1.68 3.75
C SER A 110 13.98 1.58 5.12
N TRP A 111 13.16 0.55 5.33
CA TRP A 111 12.38 0.38 6.56
C TRP A 111 13.09 -0.63 7.47
N ASP A 112 13.69 -0.13 8.54
CA ASP A 112 14.12 -0.96 9.66
C ASP A 112 12.88 -1.23 10.53
N CYS A 113 12.39 -2.48 10.53
CA CYS A 113 11.40 -2.92 11.52
C CYS A 113 12.07 -3.19 12.87
#